data_AF-A0A202E4R6-F1
#
_entry.id   AF-A0A202E4R6-F1
#
_cell.length_a   1.000
_cell.length_b   1.000
_cell.length_c   1.000
_cell.angle_alpha   90.00
_cell.angle_beta   90.00
_cell.angle_gamma   90.00
#
_symmetry.space_group_name_H-M   'P 1'
#
loop_
_entity.id
_entity.type
_entity.pdbx_description
1 polymer ?
#
loop_
_entity_poly.entity_id
_entity_poly.type
_entity_poly.pdbx_seq_one_letter_code
_entity_poly.pdbx_strand_id
1 'polypeptide(L)'
;MTDSDALYNVRERTGNPEHASVSDVIDLVFERAQNPRENHQDAHFDEAMSAIVDRYGTEPARTVIHRILVEHHPFRTATSGLEMRNVDGVHIGTTAGWFLRELNAQQDD
;
A
#
# COMPACT_ATOMS: atom_id res chain seq x y z
N MET A 1 28.27 9.00 4.82
CA MET A 1 27.03 8.68 4.08
C MET A 1 25.88 8.85 5.04
N THR A 2 25.32 10.05 5.11
CA THR A 2 24.06 10.34 5.78
C THR A 2 22.99 10.24 4.71
N ASP A 3 22.20 9.16 4.72
CA ASP A 3 20.81 9.27 5.12
C ASP A 3 20.23 7.86 5.20
N SER A 4 19.49 7.59 6.26
CA SER A 4 18.67 6.40 6.33
C SER A 4 17.38 6.74 5.57
N ASP A 5 17.47 6.91 4.26
CA ASP A 5 16.32 7.22 3.40
C ASP A 5 15.27 6.13 3.62
N ALA A 6 14.25 6.44 4.42
CA ALA A 6 13.08 5.61 4.52
C ALA A 6 12.45 5.63 3.13
N LEU A 7 12.52 4.49 2.42
CA LEU A 7 11.94 4.31 1.08
C LEU A 7 10.48 4.79 1.01
N TYR A 8 9.79 4.77 2.15
CA TYR A 8 8.44 5.25 2.34
C TYR A 8 8.37 6.21 3.52
N ASN A 9 7.82 7.40 3.27
CA ASN A 9 7.44 8.37 4.30
C ASN A 9 6.18 7.92 5.03
N VAL A 10 6.26 6.79 5.73
CA VAL A 10 5.18 6.24 6.56
C VAL A 10 5.51 6.45 8.04
N ARG A 11 4.51 6.79 8.85
CA ARG A 11 4.68 7.19 10.26
C ARG A 11 5.47 6.17 11.07
N GLU A 12 5.17 4.88 10.92
CA GLU A 12 5.83 3.78 11.64
C GLU A 12 7.34 3.69 11.34
N ARG A 13 7.77 4.24 10.20
CA ARG A 13 9.17 4.26 9.78
C ARG A 13 9.90 5.53 10.18
N THR A 14 9.26 6.67 9.97
CA THR A 14 9.89 7.98 10.16
C THR A 14 9.72 8.51 11.58
N GLY A 15 8.72 8.03 12.32
CA GLY A 15 8.30 8.62 13.59
C GLY A 15 7.65 10.00 13.45
N ASN A 16 7.50 10.52 12.21
CA ASN A 16 6.88 11.81 11.95
C ASN A 16 5.35 11.68 12.04
N PRO A 17 4.66 12.32 13.00
CA PRO A 17 3.21 12.27 13.07
C PRO A 17 2.50 12.88 11.85
N GLU A 18 3.16 13.78 11.11
CA GLU A 18 2.68 14.39 9.87
C GLU A 18 2.76 13.45 8.66
N HIS A 19 3.36 12.27 8.80
CA HIS A 19 3.26 11.24 7.77
C HIS A 19 2.04 10.37 8.05
N ALA A 20 1.39 9.91 6.98
CA ALA A 20 0.33 8.91 7.06
C ALA A 20 0.85 7.61 7.69
N SER A 21 -0.01 6.97 8.48
CA SER A 21 0.29 5.66 9.07
C SER A 21 0.07 4.54 8.06
N VAL A 22 0.66 3.37 8.31
CA VAL A 22 0.38 2.17 7.52
C VAL A 22 -1.11 1.79 7.61
N SER A 23 -1.77 2.09 8.73
CA SER A 23 -3.21 1.88 8.88
C SER A 23 -4.00 2.76 7.93
N ASP A 24 -3.67 4.04 7.82
CA ASP A 24 -4.35 4.97 6.90
C ASP A 24 -4.24 4.49 5.45
N VAL A 25 -3.07 3.97 5.05
CA VAL A 25 -2.88 3.39 3.72
C VAL A 25 -3.73 2.14 3.53
N ILE A 26 -3.75 1.23 4.52
CA ILE A 26 -4.55 0.00 4.47
C ILE A 26 -6.04 0.33 4.34
N ASP A 27 -6.52 1.28 5.13
CA ASP A 27 -7.91 1.70 5.15
C ASP A 27 -8.31 2.31 3.80
N LEU A 28 -7.49 3.20 3.24
CA LEU A 28 -7.72 3.79 1.91
C LEU A 28 -7.70 2.74 0.79
N VAL A 29 -6.76 1.78 0.85
CA VAL A 29 -6.68 0.69 -0.12
C VAL A 29 -7.97 -0.13 -0.12
N PHE A 30 -8.50 -0.48 1.06
CA PHE A 30 -9.71 -1.29 1.15
C PHE A 30 -10.99 -0.52 0.89
N GLU A 31 -11.07 0.76 1.30
CA GLU A 31 -12.17 1.64 0.94
C GLU A 31 -12.34 1.72 -0.58
N ARG A 32 -11.24 1.93 -1.31
CA ARG A 32 -11.24 2.02 -2.78
C ARG A 32 -11.42 0.68 -3.48
N ALA A 33 -10.90 -0.41 -2.90
CA ALA A 33 -11.18 -1.74 -3.42
C ALA A 33 -12.68 -2.09 -3.35
N GLN A 34 -13.37 -1.64 -2.29
CA GLN A 34 -14.81 -1.80 -2.14
C GLN A 34 -15.63 -0.80 -2.96
N ASN A 35 -15.10 0.42 -3.13
CA ASN A 35 -15.75 1.51 -3.85
C ASN A 35 -14.80 2.11 -4.89
N PRO A 36 -14.53 1.41 -6.01
CA PRO A 36 -13.65 1.93 -7.04
C PRO A 36 -14.15 3.26 -7.59
N ARG A 37 -13.25 4.24 -7.74
CA ARG A 37 -13.63 5.56 -8.23
C ARG A 37 -13.98 5.51 -9.72
N GLU A 38 -15.12 6.08 -10.09
CA GLU A 38 -15.50 6.20 -11.50
C GLU A 38 -14.80 7.38 -12.18
N ASN A 39 -14.40 7.22 -13.45
CA ASN A 39 -13.77 8.26 -14.27
C ASN A 39 -12.51 8.91 -13.64
N HIS A 40 -11.81 8.20 -12.75
CA HIS A 40 -10.58 8.65 -12.12
C HIS A 40 -9.35 8.07 -12.85
N GLN A 41 -8.31 8.89 -13.08
CA GLN A 41 -7.09 8.45 -13.78
C GLN A 41 -6.42 7.21 -13.12
N ASP A 42 -6.56 7.12 -11.80
CA ASP A 42 -5.99 6.06 -10.97
C ASP A 42 -6.99 4.95 -10.59
N ALA A 43 -8.18 4.91 -11.19
CA ALA A 43 -9.21 3.90 -10.88
C ALA A 43 -8.72 2.46 -11.10
N HIS A 44 -7.75 2.27 -11.99
CA HIS A 44 -7.13 0.97 -12.24
C HIS A 44 -6.43 0.38 -11.01
N PHE A 45 -5.94 1.20 -10.07
CA PHE A 45 -5.41 0.72 -8.79
C PHE A 45 -6.51 0.20 -7.88
N ASP A 46 -7.65 0.89 -7.85
CA ASP A 46 -8.83 0.53 -7.07
C ASP A 46 -9.37 -0.83 -7.55
N GLU A 47 -9.53 -0.99 -8.87
CA GLU A 47 -9.98 -2.24 -9.50
C GLU A 47 -9.00 -3.40 -9.28
N ALA A 48 -7.69 -3.15 -9.39
CA ALA A 48 -6.67 -4.16 -9.14
C ALA A 48 -6.72 -4.67 -7.69
N MET A 49 -6.89 -3.76 -6.72
CA MET A 49 -7.02 -4.13 -5.31
C MET A 49 -8.33 -4.84 -5.02
N SER A 50 -9.42 -4.45 -5.67
CA SER A 50 -10.72 -5.16 -5.62
C SER A 50 -10.55 -6.63 -6.03
N ALA A 51 -9.94 -6.88 -7.18
CA ALA A 51 -9.71 -8.25 -7.68
C ALA A 51 -8.73 -9.06 -6.79
N ILE A 52 -7.76 -8.40 -6.15
CA ILE A 52 -6.84 -9.04 -5.20
C ILE A 52 -7.56 -9.44 -3.92
N VAL A 53 -8.38 -8.54 -3.36
CA VAL A 53 -9.15 -8.78 -2.14
C VAL A 53 -10.20 -9.85 -2.38
N ASP A 54 -10.89 -9.85 -3.51
CA ASP A 54 -11.85 -10.90 -3.88
C ASP A 54 -11.20 -12.29 -3.96
N ARG A 55 -9.94 -12.35 -4.41
CA ARG A 55 -9.23 -13.61 -4.60
C ARG A 55 -8.62 -14.15 -3.31
N TYR A 56 -8.03 -13.29 -2.49
CA TYR A 56 -7.18 -13.68 -1.37
C TYR A 56 -7.74 -13.29 -0.02
N GLY A 57 -8.77 -12.44 0.03
CA GLY A 57 -9.22 -11.76 1.22
C GLY A 57 -8.33 -10.56 1.60
N THR A 58 -8.75 -9.85 2.64
CA THR A 58 -8.09 -8.63 3.12
C THR A 58 -6.80 -8.92 3.88
N GLU A 59 -6.75 -9.98 4.68
CA GLU A 59 -5.60 -10.25 5.56
C GLU A 59 -4.28 -10.51 4.82
N PRO A 60 -4.23 -11.31 3.74
CA PRO A 60 -3.00 -11.44 2.95
C PRO A 60 -2.57 -10.11 2.32
N ALA A 61 -3.51 -9.31 1.79
CA ALA A 61 -3.20 -8.00 1.22
C ALA A 61 -2.65 -7.03 2.28
N ARG A 62 -3.28 -6.97 3.47
CA ARG A 62 -2.81 -6.20 4.62
C ARG A 62 -1.38 -6.58 5.02
N THR A 63 -1.11 -7.89 5.08
CA THR A 63 0.23 -8.41 5.40
C THR A 63 1.28 -7.94 4.39
N VAL A 64 0.96 -8.00 3.09
CA VAL A 64 1.87 -7.55 2.03
C VAL A 64 2.12 -6.04 2.11
N ILE A 65 1.09 -5.23 2.35
CA ILE A 65 1.23 -3.77 2.51
C ILE A 65 2.19 -3.45 3.67
N HIS A 66 1.98 -4.08 4.83
CA HIS A 66 2.83 -3.89 6.00
C HIS A 66 4.29 -4.27 5.71
N ARG A 67 4.51 -5.44 5.09
CA ARG A 67 5.85 -5.91 4.74
C ARG A 67 6.58 -4.95 3.81
N ILE A 68 5.87 -4.33 2.86
CA ILE A 68 6.46 -3.40 1.90
C ILE A 68 6.77 -2.06 2.56
N LEU A 69 5.77 -1.45 3.21
CA LEU A 69 5.89 -0.08 3.72
C LEU A 69 6.69 0.02 5.02
N VAL A 70 6.60 -0.99 5.89
CA VAL A 70 7.22 -0.98 7.22
C VAL A 70 8.47 -1.87 7.29
N GLU A 71 8.44 -3.05 6.68
CA GLU A 71 9.56 -4.00 6.77
C GLU A 71 10.51 -3.92 5.57
N HIS A 72 10.24 -3.04 4.59
CA HIS A 72 11.03 -2.85 3.37
C HIS A 72 11.25 -4.13 2.53
N HIS A 73 10.30 -5.06 2.57
CA HIS A 73 10.38 -6.22 1.70
C HIS A 73 10.21 -5.77 0.24
N PRO A 74 11.07 -6.28 -0.68
CA PRO A 74 10.82 -6.14 -2.10
C PRO A 74 9.44 -6.68 -2.47
N PHE A 75 8.76 -6.04 -3.43
CA PHE A 75 7.35 -6.34 -3.75
C PHE A 75 7.10 -7.82 -4.05
N ARG A 76 8.02 -8.45 -4.80
CA ARG A 76 7.89 -9.86 -5.19
C ARG A 76 8.08 -10.85 -4.04
N THR A 77 8.79 -10.46 -3.00
CA THR A 77 9.08 -11.32 -1.85
C THR A 77 8.18 -11.03 -0.65
N ALA A 78 7.46 -9.91 -0.65
CA ALA A 78 6.47 -9.58 0.36
C ALA A 78 5.33 -10.60 0.43
N THR A 79 5.06 -11.34 -0.66
CA THR A 79 4.09 -12.44 -0.72
C THR A 79 4.63 -13.77 -0.16
N SER A 80 5.89 -13.82 0.28
CA SER A 80 6.51 -15.08 0.75
C SER A 80 5.72 -15.68 1.92
N GLY A 81 5.42 -16.98 1.81
CA GLY A 81 4.62 -17.70 2.81
C GLY A 81 3.11 -17.41 2.76
N LEU A 82 2.64 -16.65 1.77
CA LEU A 82 1.21 -16.47 1.47
C LEU A 82 0.85 -17.27 0.21
N GLU A 83 -0.40 -17.72 0.11
CA GLU A 83 -0.94 -18.35 -1.11
C GLU A 83 -1.24 -17.29 -2.19
N MET A 84 -0.32 -16.36 -2.43
CA MET A 84 -0.45 -15.24 -3.36
C MET A 84 0.62 -15.31 -4.44
N ARG A 85 0.30 -14.84 -5.66
CA ARG A 85 1.30 -14.77 -6.73
C ARG A 85 2.21 -13.57 -6.51
N ASN A 86 3.49 -13.72 -6.83
CA ASN A 86 4.47 -12.62 -6.68
C ASN A 86 4.11 -11.38 -7.53
N VAL A 87 3.39 -11.56 -8.64
CA VAL A 87 2.87 -10.43 -9.44
C VAL A 87 1.82 -9.61 -8.69
N ASP A 88 1.03 -10.24 -7.84
CA ASP A 88 0.03 -9.54 -7.03
C ASP A 88 0.72 -8.72 -5.92
N GLY A 89 1.87 -9.18 -5.42
CA GLY A 89 2.74 -8.37 -4.54
C GLY A 89 3.26 -7.08 -5.21
N VAL A 90 3.51 -7.11 -6.53
CA VAL A 90 3.89 -5.92 -7.30
C VAL A 90 2.73 -4.94 -7.43
N HIS A 91 1.52 -5.44 -7.71
CA HIS A 91 0.33 -4.59 -7.76
C HIS A 91 0.05 -3.95 -6.39
N ILE A 92 0.06 -4.75 -5.31
CA ILE A 92 -0.13 -4.25 -3.94
C ILE A 92 0.90 -3.19 -3.58
N GLY A 93 2.19 -3.45 -3.82
CA GLY A 93 3.27 -2.49 -3.52
C GLY A 93 3.15 -1.18 -4.29
N THR A 94 2.77 -1.27 -5.57
CA THR A 94 2.58 -0.09 -6.43
C THR A 94 1.40 0.75 -5.94
N THR A 95 0.25 0.12 -5.70
CA THR A 95 -0.95 0.81 -5.21
C THR A 95 -0.72 1.44 -3.84
N ALA A 96 -0.15 0.68 -2.89
CA ALA A 96 0.12 1.17 -1.54
C ALA A 96 1.10 2.36 -1.53
N GLY A 97 2.14 2.31 -2.36
CA GLY A 97 3.08 3.43 -2.50
C GLY A 97 2.43 4.68 -3.14
N TRP A 98 1.51 4.49 -4.08
CA TRP A 98 0.76 5.60 -4.69
C TRP A 98 -0.17 6.27 -3.68
N PHE A 99 -0.95 5.47 -2.95
CA PHE A 99 -1.90 5.99 -1.96
C PHE A 99 -1.19 6.61 -0.75
N LEU A 100 -0.04 6.09 -0.35
CA LEU A 100 0.80 6.75 0.66
C LEU A 100 1.22 8.16 0.22
N ARG A 101 1.64 8.31 -1.05
CA ARG A 101 2.01 9.64 -1.58
C ARG A 101 0.81 10.58 -1.59
N GLU A 102 -0.35 10.07 -1.99
CA GLU A 102 -1.59 10.85 -2.00
C GLU A 102 -1.98 11.31 -0.59
N LEU A 103 -1.94 10.41 0.40
CA LEU A 103 -2.26 10.74 1.79
C LEU A 103 -1.31 11.79 2.37
N ASN A 104 -0.01 11.66 2.11
CA ASN A 104 0.97 12.64 2.58
C ASN A 104 0.80 14.00 1.87
N ALA A 105 0.48 14.03 0.58
CA ALA A 105 0.28 15.28 -0.15
C ALA A 105 -0.98 16.05 0.33
N GLN A 106 -2.01 15.34 0.81
CA GLN A 106 -3.20 15.97 1.39
C GLN A 106 -2.96 16.58 2.78
N GLN A 107 -1.85 16.22 3.45
CA GLN A 107 -1.50 16.75 4.76
C GLN A 107 -0.64 18.02 4.70
N ASP A 108 -0.12 18.36 3.51
CA ASP A 108 0.68 19.56 3.25
C ASP A 108 -0.18 20.80 2.89
N ASP A 109 -1.50 20.65 2.75
CA ASP A 109 -2.50 21.72 2.46
C ASP A 109 -3.26 22.18 3.73
#